data_AF-A0A5B8IP15-F1
#
_entry.id   AF-A0A5B8IP15-F1
#
_cell.length_a   1.000
_cell.length_b   1.000
_cell.length_c   1.000
_cell.angle_alpha   90.00
_cell.angle_beta   90.00
_cell.angle_gamma   90.00
#
_symmetry.space_group_name_H-M   'P 1'
#
loop_
_entity.id
_entity.type
_entity.pdbx_description
1 polymer ?
#
loop_
_entity_poly.entity_id
_entity_poly.type
_entity_poly.pdbx_seq_one_letter_code
_entity_poly.pdbx_strand_id
1 'polypeptide(L)'
;MDDALAPVEPVLEPAAAEFAEATANRPYLFELSPADGRKAVDEVQSGEIGKPPVDEEWITVSGGPTGSVRARIVKPAGATGTLPVIIYIHGAGWVFGNAHTHDRLVRELAVGAGAAVVFPEYDLSPEARYPVAIEQNYTVARWVVEQGASKGLDGSRLAVAGDSVGGNMTAALTLMAKERGGPPLVQQVLFYPVTDANFDTGSYHQFATGYFLRRDGMRWFWDQYTTDEAARAEITASPLRATTEQLKDLPPALVVTAEADVLRDEGEAYAARLREAGVPVTAVRFQGIIHDFVMLNALRGTQAAETAITLAAGTLRAALHRA
;
A
#
# COMPACT_ATOMS: atom_id res chain seq x y z
N MET A 1 32.74 9.15 -24.17
CA MET A 1 33.28 8.30 -23.09
C MET A 1 32.21 8.32 -22.03
N ASP A 2 31.23 7.43 -22.19
CA ASP A 2 30.11 7.31 -21.26
C ASP A 2 30.56 6.34 -20.18
N ASP A 3 31.17 6.89 -19.13
CA ASP A 3 31.57 6.17 -17.93
C ASP A 3 30.34 6.05 -17.01
N ALA A 4 29.24 5.53 -17.55
CA ALA A 4 28.08 5.18 -16.74
C ALA A 4 28.51 3.99 -15.88
N LEU A 5 28.88 4.28 -14.62
CA LEU A 5 29.17 3.27 -13.61
C LEU A 5 28.05 2.23 -13.65
N ALA A 6 28.44 0.96 -13.85
CA ALA A 6 27.48 -0.14 -13.84
C ALA A 6 26.62 -0.06 -12.56
N PRO A 7 25.31 -0.34 -12.63
CA PRO A 7 24.46 -0.31 -11.45
C PRO A 7 25.04 -1.23 -10.37
N VAL A 8 25.15 -0.73 -9.14
CA VAL A 8 25.62 -1.54 -8.02
C VAL A 8 24.62 -2.68 -7.80
N GLU A 9 25.11 -3.91 -7.81
CA GLU A 9 24.32 -5.10 -7.48
C GLU A 9 24.05 -5.11 -5.97
N PRO A 10 22.77 -5.13 -5.54
CA PRO A 10 22.44 -5.08 -4.12
C PRO A 10 22.81 -6.39 -3.43
N VAL A 11 23.34 -6.30 -2.22
CA VAL A 11 23.51 -7.45 -1.33
C VAL A 11 22.29 -7.51 -0.41
N LEU A 12 21.42 -8.50 -0.65
CA LEU A 12 20.17 -8.64 0.10
C LEU A 12 20.42 -9.21 1.51
N GLU A 13 19.54 -8.85 2.45
CA GLU A 13 19.40 -9.58 3.70
C GLU A 13 19.12 -11.07 3.40
N PRO A 14 19.65 -12.03 4.19
CA PRO A 14 19.58 -13.45 3.87
C PRO A 14 18.16 -13.97 3.57
N ALA A 15 17.16 -13.56 4.37
CA ALA A 15 15.77 -13.98 4.16
C ALA A 15 15.18 -13.41 2.85
N ALA A 16 15.59 -12.21 2.44
CA ALA A 16 15.17 -11.63 1.16
C ALA A 16 15.85 -12.31 -0.03
N ALA A 17 17.13 -12.67 0.10
CA ALA A 17 17.83 -13.48 -0.90
C ALA A 17 17.17 -14.86 -1.08
N GLU A 18 16.90 -15.56 0.02
CA GLU A 18 16.24 -16.86 0.02
C GLU A 18 14.84 -16.79 -0.61
N PHE A 19 14.05 -15.77 -0.26
CA PHE A 19 12.72 -15.59 -0.84
C PHE A 19 12.77 -15.25 -2.34
N ALA A 20 13.71 -14.40 -2.75
CA ALA A 20 13.92 -14.08 -4.16
C ALA A 20 14.32 -15.33 -4.97
N GLU A 21 15.22 -16.17 -4.43
CA GLU A 21 15.62 -17.43 -5.05
C GLU A 21 14.46 -18.43 -5.14
N ALA A 22 13.70 -18.60 -4.05
CA ALA A 22 12.55 -19.49 -3.99
C ALA A 22 11.43 -19.12 -4.98
N THR A 23 11.36 -17.84 -5.37
CA THR A 23 10.36 -17.31 -6.31
C THR A 23 10.92 -17.02 -7.71
N ALA A 24 12.18 -17.39 -7.97
CA ALA A 24 12.85 -17.10 -9.24
C ALA A 24 12.39 -17.98 -10.42
N ASN A 25 11.69 -19.08 -10.15
CA ASN A 25 11.32 -20.09 -11.14
C ASN A 25 9.82 -20.13 -11.42
N ARG A 26 9.46 -20.59 -12.62
CA ARG A 26 8.07 -20.74 -13.07
C ARG A 26 7.36 -21.89 -12.34
N PRO A 27 6.01 -21.86 -12.23
CA PRO A 27 5.13 -20.77 -12.69
C PRO A 27 5.22 -19.54 -11.78
N TYR A 28 5.29 -18.35 -12.38
CA TYR A 28 5.17 -17.10 -11.61
C TYR A 28 3.71 -16.84 -11.23
N LEU A 29 3.46 -16.05 -10.18
CA LEU A 29 2.09 -15.74 -9.72
C LEU A 29 1.19 -15.16 -10.83
N PHE A 30 1.73 -14.28 -11.67
CA PHE A 30 1.01 -13.67 -12.80
C PHE A 30 0.85 -14.60 -14.02
N GLU A 31 1.41 -15.80 -13.98
CA GLU A 31 1.19 -16.86 -14.99
C GLU A 31 0.07 -17.84 -14.57
N LEU A 32 -0.36 -17.78 -13.31
CA LEU A 32 -1.49 -18.55 -12.80
C LEU A 32 -2.82 -17.87 -13.17
N SER A 33 -3.92 -18.63 -13.08
CA SER A 33 -5.24 -18.01 -13.08
C SER A 33 -5.37 -17.08 -11.85
N PRO A 34 -6.16 -15.99 -11.91
CA PRO A 34 -6.38 -15.14 -10.74
C PRO A 34 -6.83 -15.92 -9.51
N ALA A 35 -7.70 -16.92 -9.67
CA ALA A 35 -8.16 -17.75 -8.56
C ALA A 35 -7.03 -18.58 -7.92
N ASP A 36 -6.18 -19.23 -8.73
CA ASP A 36 -5.06 -20.03 -8.24
C ASP A 36 -3.97 -19.14 -7.62
N GLY A 37 -3.70 -17.98 -8.23
CA GLY A 37 -2.76 -17.00 -7.69
C GLY A 37 -3.21 -16.44 -6.35
N ARG A 38 -4.51 -16.14 -6.17
CA ARG A 38 -5.07 -15.73 -4.87
C ARG A 38 -4.84 -16.80 -3.80
N LYS A 39 -5.13 -18.07 -4.13
CA LYS A 39 -4.88 -19.20 -3.22
C LYS A 39 -3.41 -19.33 -2.85
N ALA A 40 -2.51 -19.21 -3.83
CA ALA A 40 -1.07 -19.30 -3.60
C ALA A 40 -0.56 -18.19 -2.66
N VAL A 41 -1.01 -16.93 -2.85
CA VAL A 41 -0.63 -15.82 -1.96
C VAL A 41 -1.19 -16.02 -0.55
N ASP A 42 -2.43 -16.50 -0.41
CA ASP A 42 -3.00 -16.86 0.90
C ASP A 42 -2.19 -17.95 1.61
N GLU A 43 -1.77 -19.00 0.89
CA GLU A 43 -0.97 -20.10 1.43
C GLU A 43 0.41 -19.62 1.90
N VAL A 44 1.10 -18.78 1.12
CA VAL A 44 2.41 -18.18 1.50
C VAL A 44 2.31 -17.39 2.81
N GLN A 45 1.18 -16.72 3.05
CA GLN A 45 0.96 -15.94 4.27
C GLN A 45 0.37 -16.75 5.44
N SER A 46 0.12 -18.06 5.26
CA SER A 46 -0.53 -18.92 6.27
C SER A 46 0.43 -19.59 7.27
N GLY A 47 1.75 -19.36 7.14
CA GLY A 47 2.74 -19.85 8.10
C GLY A 47 2.51 -19.32 9.52
N GLU A 48 2.94 -20.08 10.53
CA GLU A 48 2.89 -19.63 11.93
C GLU A 48 3.76 -18.40 12.14
N ILE A 49 3.15 -17.31 12.59
CA ILE A 49 3.85 -16.07 12.91
C ILE A 49 3.18 -15.39 14.11
N GLY A 50 3.99 -14.79 14.97
CA GLY A 50 3.50 -13.98 16.08
C GLY A 50 2.71 -12.78 15.56
N LYS A 51 1.49 -12.59 16.06
CA LYS A 51 0.62 -11.47 15.71
C LYS A 51 0.19 -10.74 16.98
N PRO A 52 0.24 -9.40 17.03
CA PRO A 52 -0.29 -8.66 18.16
C PRO A 52 -1.77 -8.98 18.42
N PRO A 53 -2.20 -9.07 19.69
CA PRO A 53 -3.61 -9.31 20.02
C PRO A 53 -4.45 -8.09 19.65
N VAL A 54 -5.61 -8.33 19.03
CA VAL A 54 -6.55 -7.30 18.58
C VAL A 54 -7.99 -7.75 18.83
N ASP A 55 -8.87 -6.76 18.96
CA ASP A 55 -10.32 -6.96 18.82
C ASP A 55 -10.70 -6.64 17.37
N GLU A 56 -11.59 -7.44 16.78
CA GLU A 56 -11.98 -7.28 15.38
C GLU A 56 -13.50 -7.40 15.17
N GLU A 57 -13.98 -6.67 14.18
CA GLU A 57 -15.37 -6.69 13.72
C GLU A 57 -15.42 -6.54 12.21
N TRP A 58 -16.36 -7.23 11.57
CA TRP A 58 -16.69 -7.04 10.16
C TRP A 58 -17.96 -6.23 9.99
N ILE A 59 -17.94 -5.29 9.06
CA ILE A 59 -19.10 -4.48 8.68
C ILE A 59 -19.31 -4.51 7.16
N THR A 60 -20.50 -4.12 6.74
CA THR A 60 -20.82 -3.82 5.35
C THR A 60 -21.17 -2.34 5.25
N VAL A 61 -20.36 -1.59 4.52
CA VAL A 61 -20.59 -0.18 4.22
C VAL A 61 -21.47 -0.10 2.98
N SER A 62 -22.64 0.52 3.08
CA SER A 62 -23.52 0.75 1.92
C SER A 62 -22.99 1.89 1.05
N GLY A 63 -23.10 1.76 -0.28
CA GLY A 63 -22.66 2.74 -1.25
C GLY A 63 -21.52 2.25 -2.15
N GLY A 64 -20.86 3.18 -2.83
CA GLY A 64 -19.83 2.87 -3.81
C GLY A 64 -20.39 2.33 -5.14
N PRO A 65 -19.53 2.07 -6.13
CA PRO A 65 -19.94 1.74 -7.49
C PRO A 65 -20.65 0.39 -7.61
N THR A 66 -20.45 -0.52 -6.66
CA THR A 66 -21.07 -1.85 -6.62
C THR A 66 -22.15 -1.99 -5.53
N GLY A 67 -22.52 -0.88 -4.88
CA GLY A 67 -23.63 -0.79 -3.92
C GLY A 67 -23.28 -1.13 -2.46
N SER A 68 -22.20 -1.87 -2.21
CA SER A 68 -21.64 -2.02 -0.86
C SER A 68 -20.18 -2.44 -0.88
N VAL A 69 -19.47 -2.19 0.23
CA VAL A 69 -18.08 -2.61 0.45
C VAL A 69 -17.99 -3.30 1.82
N ARG A 70 -17.42 -4.51 1.88
CA ARG A 70 -17.10 -5.11 3.18
C ARG A 70 -15.86 -4.43 3.76
N ALA A 71 -15.85 -4.22 5.07
CA ALA A 71 -14.67 -3.70 5.74
C ALA A 71 -14.44 -4.41 7.07
N ARG A 72 -13.17 -4.66 7.38
CA ARG A 72 -12.72 -5.20 8.66
C ARG A 72 -12.21 -4.06 9.52
N ILE A 73 -12.72 -3.97 10.74
CA ILE A 73 -12.25 -3.05 11.77
C ILE A 73 -11.36 -3.84 12.71
N VAL A 74 -10.13 -3.39 12.90
CA VAL A 74 -9.13 -3.97 13.79
C VAL A 74 -8.72 -2.94 14.83
N LYS A 75 -8.76 -3.29 16.11
CA LYS A 75 -8.39 -2.41 17.23
C LYS A 75 -7.39 -3.09 18.15
N PRO A 76 -6.49 -2.35 18.81
CA PRO A 76 -5.66 -2.92 19.86
C PRO A 76 -6.53 -3.62 20.91
N ALA A 77 -6.18 -4.84 21.33
CA ALA A 77 -7.01 -5.62 22.23
C ALA A 77 -7.29 -4.87 23.54
N GLY A 78 -8.56 -4.84 23.94
CA GLY A 78 -9.02 -4.18 25.16
C GLY A 78 -8.99 -2.65 25.10
N ALA A 79 -8.79 -2.04 23.93
CA ALA A 79 -8.85 -0.59 23.79
C ALA A 79 -10.25 -0.06 24.11
N THR A 80 -10.33 0.92 25.01
CA THR A 80 -11.58 1.58 25.41
C THR A 80 -11.65 3.01 24.86
N GLY A 81 -12.87 3.49 24.59
CA GLY A 81 -13.10 4.84 24.09
C GLY A 81 -12.96 4.96 22.56
N THR A 82 -12.97 6.19 22.07
CA THR A 82 -12.90 6.47 20.62
C THR A 82 -11.44 6.52 20.15
N LEU A 83 -11.12 5.72 19.14
CA LEU A 83 -9.77 5.63 18.58
C LEU A 83 -9.62 6.48 17.31
N PRO A 84 -8.46 7.11 17.08
CA PRO A 84 -8.15 7.61 15.74
C PRO A 84 -8.02 6.44 14.76
N VAL A 85 -8.09 6.74 13.46
CA VAL A 85 -8.30 5.72 12.44
C VAL A 85 -7.23 5.75 11.37
N ILE A 86 -6.80 4.57 10.95
CA ILE A 86 -6.01 4.32 9.74
C ILE A 86 -6.91 3.60 8.76
N ILE A 87 -7.18 4.18 7.58
CA ILE A 87 -7.66 3.40 6.44
C ILE A 87 -6.46 2.65 5.89
N TYR A 88 -6.47 1.32 5.96
CA TYR A 88 -5.39 0.50 5.39
C TYR A 88 -5.86 -0.12 4.08
N ILE A 89 -5.23 0.26 2.97
CA ILE A 89 -5.53 -0.25 1.63
C ILE A 89 -4.43 -1.24 1.26
N HIS A 90 -4.82 -2.50 1.02
CA HIS A 90 -3.86 -3.57 0.81
C HIS A 90 -3.22 -3.58 -0.58
N GLY A 91 -2.07 -4.24 -0.67
CA GLY A 91 -1.30 -4.42 -1.88
C GLY A 91 -1.67 -5.69 -2.66
N ALA A 92 -0.65 -6.27 -3.29
CA ALA A 92 -0.67 -7.49 -4.11
C ALA A 92 -1.34 -7.35 -5.51
N GLY A 93 -1.01 -6.26 -6.21
CA GLY A 93 -1.18 -6.17 -7.67
C GLY A 93 -2.62 -5.99 -8.17
N TRP A 94 -3.54 -5.51 -7.33
CA TRP A 94 -5.01 -5.35 -7.54
C TRP A 94 -5.76 -6.68 -7.74
N VAL A 95 -5.05 -7.75 -8.05
CA VAL A 95 -5.59 -9.07 -8.37
C VAL A 95 -5.58 -9.98 -7.16
N PHE A 96 -4.63 -9.79 -6.25
CA PHE A 96 -4.43 -10.61 -5.06
C PHE A 96 -4.59 -9.78 -3.78
N GLY A 97 -4.34 -10.42 -2.65
CA GLY A 97 -4.42 -9.79 -1.34
C GLY A 97 -5.85 -9.76 -0.80
N ASN A 98 -5.95 -9.71 0.52
CA ASN A 98 -7.18 -9.68 1.30
C ASN A 98 -6.82 -9.42 2.78
N ALA A 99 -7.82 -9.48 3.67
CA ALA A 99 -7.63 -9.27 5.09
C ALA A 99 -6.75 -10.33 5.78
N HIS A 100 -6.62 -11.55 5.23
CA HIS A 100 -5.79 -12.63 5.78
C HIS A 100 -4.31 -12.40 5.45
N THR A 101 -3.99 -12.17 4.17
CA THR A 101 -2.64 -11.93 3.68
C THR A 101 -1.95 -10.74 4.36
N HIS A 102 -2.71 -9.70 4.72
CA HIS A 102 -2.18 -8.48 5.36
C HIS A 102 -2.41 -8.45 6.88
N ASP A 103 -2.94 -9.53 7.47
CA ASP A 103 -3.41 -9.58 8.86
C ASP A 103 -2.32 -9.20 9.87
N ARG A 104 -1.10 -9.72 9.71
CA ARG A 104 0.02 -9.36 10.59
C ARG A 104 0.30 -7.87 10.55
N LEU A 105 0.54 -7.33 9.36
CA LEU A 105 0.95 -5.94 9.16
C LEU A 105 -0.11 -4.98 9.70
N VAL A 106 -1.39 -5.25 9.42
CA VAL A 106 -2.52 -4.47 9.94
C VAL A 106 -2.56 -4.47 11.46
N ARG A 107 -2.35 -5.64 12.11
CA ARG A 107 -2.30 -5.74 13.58
C ARG A 107 -1.11 -4.98 14.17
N GLU A 108 0.07 -5.09 13.55
CA GLU A 108 1.27 -4.38 13.98
C GLU A 108 1.10 -2.86 13.89
N LEU A 109 0.47 -2.36 12.83
CA LEU A 109 0.17 -0.94 12.68
C LEU A 109 -0.90 -0.47 13.66
N ALA A 110 -1.98 -1.24 13.86
CA ALA A 110 -3.04 -0.89 14.82
C ALA A 110 -2.46 -0.74 16.24
N VAL A 111 -1.71 -1.75 16.70
CA VAL A 111 -1.10 -1.76 18.04
C VAL A 111 0.01 -0.73 18.15
N GLY A 112 0.92 -0.65 17.18
CA GLY A 112 2.05 0.28 17.20
C GLY A 112 1.62 1.76 17.14
N ALA A 113 0.57 2.06 16.37
CA ALA A 113 0.03 3.42 16.28
C ALA A 113 -0.94 3.76 17.42
N GLY A 114 -1.43 2.76 18.16
CA GLY A 114 -2.52 2.94 19.13
C GLY A 114 -3.78 3.48 18.46
N ALA A 115 -4.13 2.93 17.29
CA ALA A 115 -5.21 3.40 16.43
C ALA A 115 -6.06 2.22 15.94
N ALA A 116 -7.31 2.50 15.59
CA ALA A 116 -8.11 1.52 14.85
C ALA A 116 -7.63 1.48 13.39
N VAL A 117 -7.57 0.29 12.81
CA VAL A 117 -7.41 0.12 11.37
C VAL A 117 -8.75 -0.29 10.77
N VAL A 118 -9.19 0.44 9.74
CA VAL A 118 -10.32 0.03 8.90
C VAL A 118 -9.74 -0.43 7.57
N PHE A 119 -9.98 -1.69 7.25
CA PHE A 119 -9.47 -2.37 6.07
C PHE A 119 -10.63 -2.60 5.09
N PRO A 120 -10.76 -1.82 4.01
CA PRO A 120 -11.70 -2.10 2.94
C PRO A 120 -11.32 -3.40 2.24
N GLU A 121 -12.27 -4.33 2.12
CA GLU A 121 -12.15 -5.51 1.28
C GLU A 121 -12.73 -5.16 -0.09
N TYR A 122 -11.96 -4.36 -0.84
CA TYR A 122 -12.36 -3.86 -2.16
C TYR A 122 -12.40 -4.98 -3.21
N ASP A 123 -13.19 -4.77 -4.26
CA ASP A 123 -13.33 -5.74 -5.34
C ASP A 123 -12.05 -5.81 -6.17
N LEU A 124 -11.56 -7.03 -6.38
CA LEU A 124 -10.29 -7.29 -7.05
C LEU A 124 -10.44 -7.30 -8.58
N SER A 125 -9.34 -6.97 -9.26
CA SER A 125 -9.20 -7.15 -10.69
C SER A 125 -8.91 -8.62 -11.03
N PRO A 126 -9.25 -9.08 -12.25
CA PRO A 126 -9.87 -8.34 -13.35
C PRO A 126 -11.41 -8.24 -13.29
N GLU A 127 -12.06 -8.83 -12.29
CA GLU A 127 -13.52 -8.82 -12.14
C GLU A 127 -14.06 -7.39 -11.92
N ALA A 128 -13.36 -6.61 -11.11
CA ALA A 128 -13.54 -5.17 -10.97
C ALA A 128 -12.30 -4.43 -11.46
N ARG A 129 -12.49 -3.57 -12.46
CA ARG A 129 -11.41 -2.76 -13.07
C ARG A 129 -11.45 -1.33 -12.54
N TYR A 130 -10.39 -0.57 -12.81
CA TYR A 130 -10.38 0.88 -12.55
C TYR A 130 -11.67 1.55 -13.06
N PRO A 131 -12.33 2.44 -12.27
CA PRO A 131 -11.94 2.96 -10.95
C PRO A 131 -12.64 2.28 -9.76
N VAL A 132 -13.17 1.06 -9.89
CA VAL A 132 -14.07 0.45 -8.88
C VAL A 132 -13.44 0.42 -7.48
N ALA A 133 -12.23 -0.15 -7.34
CA ALA A 133 -11.58 -0.30 -6.04
C ALA A 133 -11.29 1.05 -5.35
N ILE A 134 -10.83 2.08 -6.09
CA ILE A 134 -10.54 3.39 -5.49
C ILE A 134 -11.81 4.11 -5.01
N GLU A 135 -12.92 3.95 -5.72
CA GLU A 135 -14.22 4.48 -5.29
C GLU A 135 -14.78 3.74 -4.07
N GLN A 136 -14.55 2.43 -3.97
CA GLN A 136 -14.90 1.65 -2.77
C GLN A 136 -14.07 2.07 -1.56
N ASN A 137 -12.75 2.26 -1.73
CA ASN A 137 -11.87 2.77 -0.68
C ASN A 137 -12.29 4.16 -0.20
N TYR A 138 -12.63 5.07 -1.14
CA TYR A 138 -13.19 6.38 -0.83
C TYR A 138 -14.53 6.28 -0.07
N THR A 139 -15.41 5.37 -0.48
CA THR A 139 -16.70 5.13 0.19
C THR A 139 -16.50 4.69 1.65
N VAL A 140 -15.59 3.76 1.92
CA VAL A 140 -15.28 3.32 3.28
C VAL A 140 -14.67 4.46 4.11
N ALA A 141 -13.76 5.25 3.53
CA ALA A 141 -13.15 6.38 4.21
C ALA A 141 -14.18 7.47 4.57
N ARG A 142 -15.15 7.75 3.69
CA ARG A 142 -16.30 8.62 3.99
C ARG A 142 -17.18 8.06 5.10
N TRP A 143 -17.48 6.76 5.06
CA TRP A 143 -18.27 6.11 6.08
C TRP A 143 -17.63 6.22 7.48
N VAL A 144 -16.31 6.12 7.57
CA VAL A 144 -15.59 6.32 8.85
C VAL A 144 -15.87 7.71 9.44
N VAL A 145 -15.86 8.75 8.60
CA VAL A 145 -16.14 10.12 9.03
C VAL A 145 -17.60 10.30 9.46
N GLU A 146 -18.53 9.76 8.68
CA GLU A 146 -19.96 10.03 8.84
C GLU A 146 -20.64 9.14 9.89
N GLN A 147 -20.18 7.91 10.03
CA GLN A 147 -20.88 6.85 10.77
C GLN A 147 -19.97 6.05 11.72
N GLY A 148 -18.65 6.20 11.59
CA GLY A 148 -17.65 5.45 12.37
C GLY A 148 -17.72 5.68 13.88
N ALA A 149 -18.28 6.80 14.34
CA ALA A 149 -18.45 7.10 15.77
C ALA A 149 -19.26 6.00 16.51
N SER A 150 -20.25 5.39 15.84
CA SER A 150 -21.02 4.27 16.37
C SER A 150 -20.18 3.01 16.64
N LYS A 151 -19.01 2.92 16.01
CA LYS A 151 -18.00 1.87 16.18
C LYS A 151 -16.81 2.36 17.00
N GLY A 152 -16.90 3.49 17.69
CA GLY A 152 -15.79 4.05 18.47
C GLY A 152 -14.62 4.51 17.60
N LEU A 153 -14.89 4.96 16.38
CA LEU A 153 -13.91 5.50 15.45
C LEU A 153 -14.02 7.02 15.40
N ASP A 154 -12.89 7.71 15.50
CA ASP A 154 -12.79 9.17 15.42
C ASP A 154 -12.45 9.59 13.99
N GLY A 155 -13.49 9.94 13.23
CA GLY A 155 -13.36 10.39 11.84
C GLY A 155 -12.62 11.72 11.65
N SER A 156 -12.38 12.49 12.71
CA SER A 156 -11.61 13.75 12.64
C SER A 156 -10.10 13.52 12.66
N ARG A 157 -9.66 12.34 13.11
CA ARG A 157 -8.26 11.92 13.20
C ARG A 157 -8.05 10.70 12.32
N LEU A 158 -8.06 10.93 11.01
CA LEU A 158 -8.00 9.90 9.98
C LEU A 158 -6.70 9.97 9.19
N ALA A 159 -5.97 8.86 9.11
CA ALA A 159 -4.84 8.67 8.20
C ALA A 159 -5.16 7.59 7.18
N VAL A 160 -4.40 7.56 6.09
CA VAL A 160 -4.43 6.48 5.11
C VAL A 160 -3.03 5.85 5.00
N ALA A 161 -2.99 4.52 4.92
CA ALA A 161 -1.77 3.79 4.68
C ALA A 161 -2.02 2.64 3.69
N GLY A 162 -1.00 2.27 2.94
CA GLY A 162 -1.10 1.12 2.06
C GLY A 162 0.24 0.76 1.43
N ASP A 163 0.31 -0.48 0.95
CA ASP A 163 1.51 -1.09 0.41
C ASP A 163 1.36 -1.45 -1.06
N SER A 164 2.42 -1.25 -1.88
CA SER A 164 2.41 -1.56 -3.31
C SER A 164 1.28 -0.82 -4.05
N VAL A 165 0.35 -1.54 -4.68
CA VAL A 165 -0.89 -0.98 -5.25
C VAL A 165 -1.82 -0.37 -4.18
N GLY A 166 -1.73 -0.80 -2.93
CA GLY A 166 -2.35 -0.14 -1.79
C GLY A 166 -1.73 1.23 -1.52
N GLY A 167 -0.43 1.38 -1.79
CA GLY A 167 0.26 2.67 -1.81
C GLY A 167 -0.22 3.56 -2.96
N ASN A 168 -0.49 2.99 -4.14
CA ASN A 168 -1.14 3.68 -5.25
C ASN A 168 -2.53 4.22 -4.85
N MET A 169 -3.36 3.34 -4.32
CA MET A 169 -4.72 3.69 -3.91
C MET A 169 -4.75 4.62 -2.68
N THR A 170 -3.69 4.60 -1.87
CA THR A 170 -3.47 5.60 -0.81
C THR A 170 -3.28 7.00 -1.42
N ALA A 171 -2.38 7.15 -2.38
CA ALA A 171 -2.20 8.41 -3.11
C ALA A 171 -3.50 8.84 -3.82
N ALA A 172 -4.17 7.92 -4.50
CA ALA A 172 -5.46 8.18 -5.17
C ALA A 172 -6.52 8.67 -4.17
N LEU A 173 -6.66 8.03 -3.00
CA LEU A 173 -7.59 8.46 -1.96
C LEU A 173 -7.28 9.89 -1.47
N THR A 174 -6.01 10.26 -1.32
CA THR A 174 -5.66 11.64 -0.94
C THR A 174 -6.04 12.67 -2.01
N LEU A 175 -5.82 12.35 -3.28
CA LEU A 175 -6.18 13.20 -4.41
C LEU A 175 -7.71 13.36 -4.52
N MET A 176 -8.45 12.25 -4.43
CA MET A 176 -9.92 12.25 -4.43
C MET A 176 -10.46 13.04 -3.23
N ALA A 177 -9.86 12.87 -2.05
CA ALA A 177 -10.27 13.60 -0.85
C ALA A 177 -10.11 15.11 -1.02
N LYS A 178 -8.98 15.57 -1.60
CA LYS A 178 -8.79 16.98 -1.90
C LYS A 178 -9.80 17.49 -2.93
N GLU A 179 -9.96 16.79 -4.05
CA GLU A 179 -10.85 17.19 -5.15
C GLU A 179 -12.32 17.27 -4.69
N ARG A 180 -12.73 16.35 -3.81
CA ARG A 180 -14.14 16.19 -3.38
C ARG A 180 -14.43 16.84 -2.03
N GLY A 181 -13.47 17.52 -1.41
CA GLY A 181 -13.65 18.23 -0.14
C GLY A 181 -13.76 17.33 1.10
N GLY A 182 -13.16 16.14 1.07
CA GLY A 182 -13.04 15.21 2.20
C GLY A 182 -12.99 13.75 1.75
N PRO A 183 -12.65 12.80 2.63
CA PRO A 183 -12.51 12.94 4.09
C PRO A 183 -11.22 13.69 4.52
N PRO A 184 -11.17 14.27 5.74
CA PRO A 184 -10.00 14.99 6.21
C PRO A 184 -8.89 14.00 6.60
N LEU A 185 -7.83 13.94 5.80
CA LEU A 185 -6.69 13.07 6.05
C LEU A 185 -5.56 13.86 6.72
N VAL A 186 -5.02 13.35 7.83
CA VAL A 186 -3.94 14.00 8.59
C VAL A 186 -2.55 13.46 8.25
N GLN A 187 -2.47 12.30 7.60
CA GLN A 187 -1.24 11.62 7.22
C GLN A 187 -1.51 10.61 6.09
N GLN A 188 -0.55 10.48 5.18
CA GLN A 188 -0.45 9.36 4.25
C GLN A 188 0.85 8.57 4.48
N VAL A 189 0.78 7.24 4.47
CA VAL A 189 1.94 6.34 4.55
C VAL A 189 1.92 5.38 3.37
N LEU A 190 2.96 5.42 2.55
CA LEU A 190 3.05 4.67 1.30
C LEU A 190 4.24 3.72 1.38
N PHE A 191 3.98 2.42 1.50
CA PHE A 191 5.01 1.41 1.38
C PHE A 191 5.18 1.03 -0.10
N TYR A 192 6.38 1.27 -0.64
CA TYR A 192 6.84 0.94 -2.01
C TYR A 192 5.74 1.12 -3.07
N PRO A 193 5.18 2.35 -3.19
CA PRO A 193 3.94 2.54 -3.95
C PRO A 193 4.13 2.37 -5.45
N VAL A 194 3.13 1.81 -6.12
CA VAL A 194 2.92 2.02 -7.56
C VAL A 194 2.41 3.45 -7.76
N THR A 195 3.00 4.21 -8.66
CA THR A 195 2.71 5.63 -8.89
C THR A 195 2.66 6.03 -10.36
N ASP A 196 3.15 5.18 -11.28
CA ASP A 196 3.04 5.45 -12.71
C ASP A 196 2.90 4.15 -13.52
N ALA A 197 2.03 4.16 -14.53
CA ALA A 197 1.96 3.13 -15.57
C ALA A 197 3.09 3.31 -16.60
N ASN A 198 4.33 3.42 -16.12
CA ASN A 198 5.54 3.57 -16.93
C ASN A 198 6.57 2.53 -16.49
N PHE A 199 6.96 1.65 -17.41
CA PHE A 199 7.82 0.51 -17.11
C PHE A 199 9.28 0.72 -17.49
N ASP A 200 9.71 1.96 -17.77
CA ASP A 200 11.04 2.26 -18.35
C ASP A 200 11.94 3.10 -17.41
N THR A 201 11.67 3.09 -16.10
CA THR A 201 12.58 3.70 -15.11
C THR A 201 13.89 2.90 -14.96
N GLY A 202 14.91 3.50 -14.37
CA GLY A 202 16.18 2.83 -14.09
C GLY A 202 15.99 1.56 -13.25
N SER A 203 15.18 1.63 -12.20
CA SER A 203 14.84 0.49 -11.35
C SER A 203 14.06 -0.61 -12.09
N TYR A 204 13.13 -0.27 -12.98
CA TYR A 204 12.44 -1.27 -13.81
C TYR A 204 13.40 -2.05 -14.70
N HIS A 205 14.42 -1.38 -15.24
CA HIS A 205 15.45 -2.04 -16.05
C HIS A 205 16.41 -2.86 -15.19
N GLN A 206 16.89 -2.29 -14.08
CA GLN A 206 17.87 -2.93 -13.20
C GLN A 206 17.32 -4.20 -12.53
N PHE A 207 16.08 -4.17 -12.06
CA PHE A 207 15.46 -5.27 -11.29
C PHE A 207 14.37 -5.99 -12.08
N ALA A 208 14.46 -6.00 -13.41
CA ALA A 208 13.42 -6.54 -14.28
C ALA A 208 13.02 -7.98 -13.93
N THR A 209 13.97 -8.79 -13.43
CA THR A 209 13.80 -10.17 -12.99
C THR A 209 14.70 -10.48 -11.78
N GLY A 210 14.42 -11.56 -11.05
CA GLY A 210 15.33 -12.11 -10.03
C GLY A 210 15.15 -11.55 -8.61
N TYR A 211 14.27 -10.55 -8.42
CA TYR A 211 14.04 -9.86 -7.15
C TYR A 211 12.57 -9.90 -6.72
N PHE A 212 11.94 -11.08 -6.83
CA PHE A 212 10.51 -11.32 -6.57
C PHE A 212 9.53 -10.55 -7.48
N LEU A 213 9.37 -9.24 -7.30
CA LEU A 213 8.51 -8.43 -8.17
C LEU A 213 9.22 -8.18 -9.50
N ARG A 214 8.59 -8.59 -10.60
CA ARG A 214 9.16 -8.51 -11.95
C ARG A 214 8.50 -7.42 -12.78
N ARG A 215 9.25 -6.90 -13.75
CA ARG A 215 8.77 -5.90 -14.72
C ARG A 215 7.61 -6.43 -15.58
N ASP A 216 7.72 -7.66 -16.05
CA ASP A 216 6.66 -8.33 -16.83
C ASP A 216 5.42 -8.59 -15.96
N GLY A 217 5.60 -8.96 -14.69
CA GLY A 217 4.53 -9.05 -13.70
C GLY A 217 3.78 -7.73 -13.50
N MET A 218 4.49 -6.61 -13.35
CA MET A 218 3.86 -5.28 -13.24
C MET A 218 3.03 -4.90 -14.46
N ARG A 219 3.49 -5.20 -15.67
CA ARG A 219 2.70 -5.00 -16.90
C ARG A 219 1.41 -5.80 -16.85
N TRP A 220 1.49 -7.07 -16.44
CA TRP A 220 0.32 -7.93 -16.30
C TRP A 220 -0.68 -7.41 -15.27
N PHE A 221 -0.20 -6.95 -14.09
CA PHE A 221 -1.06 -6.36 -13.06
C PHE A 221 -1.80 -5.12 -13.56
N TRP A 222 -1.09 -4.23 -14.26
CA TRP A 222 -1.71 -3.07 -14.90
C TRP A 222 -2.74 -3.49 -15.96
N ASP A 223 -2.49 -4.52 -16.77
CA ASP A 223 -3.46 -5.02 -17.75
C ASP A 223 -4.72 -5.60 -17.09
N GLN A 224 -4.60 -6.22 -15.91
CA GLN A 224 -5.75 -6.67 -15.14
C GLN A 224 -6.55 -5.50 -14.58
N TYR A 225 -5.86 -4.47 -14.11
CA TYR A 225 -6.47 -3.28 -13.51
C TYR A 225 -7.19 -2.40 -14.54
N THR A 226 -6.52 -2.10 -15.65
CA THR A 226 -7.10 -1.45 -16.83
C THR A 226 -6.16 -1.52 -18.05
N THR A 227 -6.74 -1.76 -19.23
CA THR A 227 -6.03 -1.68 -20.53
C THR A 227 -6.27 -0.35 -21.24
N ASP A 228 -7.05 0.56 -20.64
CA ASP A 228 -7.31 1.87 -21.21
C ASP A 228 -6.17 2.83 -20.86
N GLU A 229 -5.44 3.29 -21.89
CA GLU A 229 -4.34 4.24 -21.75
C GLU A 229 -4.79 5.61 -21.22
N ALA A 230 -6.02 6.03 -21.51
CA ALA A 230 -6.57 7.25 -20.94
C ALA A 230 -6.75 7.10 -19.43
N ALA A 231 -7.32 5.98 -18.98
CA ALA A 231 -7.47 5.66 -17.56
C ALA A 231 -6.12 5.55 -16.84
N ARG A 232 -5.10 4.92 -17.47
CA ARG A 232 -3.73 4.87 -16.93
C ARG A 232 -3.10 6.25 -16.76
N ALA A 233 -3.49 7.22 -17.59
CA ALA A 233 -2.98 8.58 -17.51
C ALA A 233 -3.68 9.44 -16.45
N GLU A 234 -4.82 9.01 -15.90
CA GLU A 234 -5.50 9.72 -14.81
C GLU A 234 -4.65 9.72 -13.54
N ILE A 235 -4.68 10.83 -12.80
CA ILE A 235 -3.85 11.02 -11.59
C ILE A 235 -4.25 10.08 -10.44
N THR A 236 -5.46 9.52 -10.49
CA THR A 236 -5.95 8.52 -9.54
C THR A 236 -5.57 7.10 -9.91
N ALA A 237 -4.99 6.89 -11.09
CA ALA A 237 -4.30 5.65 -11.48
C ALA A 237 -2.77 5.83 -11.43
N SER A 238 -2.24 6.89 -12.06
CA SER A 238 -0.81 7.24 -12.06
C SER A 238 -0.56 8.56 -11.33
N PRO A 239 -0.56 8.58 -9.98
CA PRO A 239 -0.41 9.80 -9.19
C PRO A 239 0.90 10.56 -9.43
N LEU A 240 1.93 9.92 -9.97
CA LEU A 240 3.17 10.60 -10.38
C LEU A 240 2.93 11.66 -11.47
N ARG A 241 1.85 11.52 -12.24
CA ARG A 241 1.46 12.45 -13.32
C ARG A 241 0.69 13.67 -12.83
N ALA A 242 0.35 13.72 -11.54
CA ALA A 242 -0.35 14.88 -10.97
C ALA A 242 0.50 16.15 -11.08
N THR A 243 -0.13 17.26 -11.42
CA THR A 243 0.49 18.58 -11.43
C THR A 243 0.82 19.05 -10.00
N THR A 244 1.72 20.02 -9.87
CA THR A 244 2.08 20.59 -8.57
C THR A 244 0.85 21.18 -7.86
N GLU A 245 -0.05 21.83 -8.59
CA GLU A 245 -1.29 22.37 -8.02
C GLU A 245 -2.24 21.27 -7.53
N GLN A 246 -2.31 20.12 -8.23
CA GLN A 246 -3.09 18.97 -7.78
C GLN A 246 -2.49 18.34 -6.51
N LEU A 247 -1.17 18.32 -6.38
CA LEU A 247 -0.47 17.74 -5.21
C LEU A 247 -0.37 18.68 -3.99
N LYS A 248 -0.51 19.99 -4.20
CA LYS A 248 -0.44 20.98 -3.13
C LYS A 248 -1.44 20.68 -2.01
N ASP A 249 -1.10 20.95 -0.75
CA ASP A 249 -2.00 20.80 0.40
C ASP A 249 -2.51 19.35 0.66
N LEU A 250 -1.93 18.34 -0.02
CA LEU A 250 -2.11 16.94 0.37
C LEU A 250 -1.51 16.69 1.77
N PRO A 251 -1.99 15.67 2.52
CA PRO A 251 -1.49 15.41 3.86
C PRO A 251 0.01 15.08 3.87
N PRO A 252 0.70 15.34 5.00
CA PRO A 252 2.08 14.90 5.19
C PRO A 252 2.28 13.44 4.83
N ALA A 253 3.41 13.11 4.20
CA ALA A 253 3.68 11.79 3.65
C ALA A 253 4.92 11.13 4.28
N LEU A 254 4.81 9.84 4.55
CA LEU A 254 5.94 8.93 4.67
C LEU A 254 5.93 8.02 3.45
N VAL A 255 7.01 8.05 2.65
CA VAL A 255 7.21 7.15 1.51
C VAL A 255 8.38 6.23 1.82
N VAL A 256 8.11 4.93 1.87
CA VAL A 256 9.11 3.89 2.10
C VAL A 256 9.39 3.19 0.78
N THR A 257 10.64 3.01 0.39
CA THR A 257 11.00 2.22 -0.82
C THR A 257 11.99 1.12 -0.47
N ALA A 258 12.00 0.06 -1.27
CA ALA A 258 13.00 -1.00 -1.22
C ALA A 258 14.10 -0.74 -2.26
N GLU A 259 15.34 -1.10 -1.97
CA GLU A 259 16.46 -0.91 -2.88
C GLU A 259 16.36 -1.76 -4.15
N ALA A 260 16.00 -3.05 -3.98
CA ALA A 260 15.91 -4.04 -5.06
C ALA A 260 14.45 -4.23 -5.47
N ASP A 261 13.88 -3.19 -6.10
CA ASP A 261 12.47 -3.12 -6.45
C ASP A 261 12.30 -2.34 -7.75
N VAL A 262 11.52 -2.88 -8.69
CA VAL A 262 11.18 -2.19 -9.94
C VAL A 262 10.46 -0.87 -9.70
N LEU A 263 9.68 -0.74 -8.63
CA LEU A 263 8.90 0.46 -8.29
C LEU A 263 9.69 1.53 -7.53
N ARG A 264 10.96 1.27 -7.19
CA ARG A 264 11.77 2.15 -6.36
C ARG A 264 11.82 3.58 -6.90
N ASP A 265 12.20 3.73 -8.16
CA ASP A 265 12.44 5.06 -8.73
C ASP A 265 11.14 5.86 -8.87
N GLU A 266 10.02 5.22 -9.20
CA GLU A 266 8.72 5.91 -9.32
C GLU A 266 8.17 6.34 -7.95
N GLY A 267 8.31 5.50 -6.91
CA GLY A 267 7.92 5.87 -5.54
C GLY A 267 8.74 7.04 -5.00
N GLU A 268 10.05 7.05 -5.26
CA GLU A 268 10.94 8.16 -4.88
C GLU A 268 10.67 9.44 -5.68
N ALA A 269 10.36 9.30 -6.98
CA ALA A 269 9.95 10.42 -7.82
C ALA A 269 8.64 11.04 -7.31
N TYR A 270 7.67 10.23 -6.87
CA TYR A 270 6.43 10.73 -6.30
C TYR A 270 6.67 11.48 -5.00
N ALA A 271 7.53 10.96 -4.12
CA ALA A 271 7.95 11.68 -2.91
C ALA A 271 8.60 13.04 -3.23
N ALA A 272 9.40 13.12 -4.31
CA ALA A 272 9.99 14.37 -4.77
C ALA A 272 8.93 15.35 -5.32
N ARG A 273 7.95 14.87 -6.10
CA ARG A 273 6.84 15.69 -6.62
C ARG A 273 5.96 16.26 -5.50
N LEU A 274 5.71 15.47 -4.44
CA LEU A 274 5.02 15.95 -3.24
C LEU A 274 5.80 17.08 -2.56
N ARG A 275 7.12 16.94 -2.37
CA ARG A 275 7.97 18.00 -1.81
C ARG A 275 7.99 19.25 -2.68
N GLU A 276 8.07 19.08 -4.00
CA GLU A 276 8.02 20.19 -4.96
C GLU A 276 6.70 20.96 -4.84
N ALA A 277 5.60 20.27 -4.52
CA ALA A 277 4.31 20.88 -4.23
C ALA A 277 4.14 21.47 -2.82
N GLY A 278 5.19 21.44 -2.00
CA GLY A 278 5.18 21.98 -0.64
C GLY A 278 4.59 21.04 0.41
N VAL A 279 4.30 19.78 0.07
CA VAL A 279 3.84 18.77 1.04
C VAL A 279 5.01 18.39 1.96
N PRO A 280 4.82 18.28 3.29
CA PRO A 280 5.83 17.71 4.18
C PRO A 280 6.03 16.23 3.89
N VAL A 281 7.24 15.82 3.48
CA VAL A 281 7.52 14.42 3.12
C VAL A 281 8.77 13.91 3.80
N THR A 282 8.65 12.74 4.42
CA THR A 282 9.78 11.86 4.73
C THR A 282 9.83 10.76 3.68
N ALA A 283 10.98 10.58 3.04
CA ALA A 283 11.20 9.50 2.08
C ALA A 283 12.40 8.67 2.53
N VAL A 284 12.24 7.35 2.66
CA VAL A 284 13.27 6.44 3.17
C VAL A 284 13.38 5.23 2.26
N ARG A 285 14.58 5.02 1.71
CA ARG A 285 14.95 3.79 1.03
C ARG A 285 15.56 2.82 2.03
N PHE A 286 15.05 1.60 2.09
CA PHE A 286 15.67 0.49 2.80
C PHE A 286 16.55 -0.31 1.84
N GLN A 287 17.83 -0.44 2.20
CA GLN A 287 18.82 -1.22 1.43
C GLN A 287 18.74 -2.71 1.76
N GLY A 288 19.24 -3.54 0.85
CA GLY A 288 19.32 -4.99 1.04
C GLY A 288 17.97 -5.69 1.12
N ILE A 289 16.90 -5.08 0.59
CA ILE A 289 15.54 -5.63 0.68
C ILE A 289 14.80 -5.53 -0.65
N ILE A 290 13.78 -6.37 -0.81
CA ILE A 290 12.94 -6.50 -2.01
C ILE A 290 11.54 -5.89 -1.81
N HIS A 291 10.75 -5.84 -2.88
CA HIS A 291 9.34 -5.44 -2.83
C HIS A 291 8.52 -6.26 -1.81
N ASP A 292 7.43 -5.68 -1.30
CA ASP A 292 6.51 -6.30 -0.33
C ASP A 292 7.09 -6.67 1.05
N PHE A 293 8.28 -6.17 1.39
CA PHE A 293 9.02 -6.61 2.58
C PHE A 293 8.34 -6.35 3.93
N VAL A 294 7.41 -5.38 4.03
CA VAL A 294 6.65 -5.20 5.27
C VAL A 294 5.42 -6.11 5.35
N MET A 295 4.94 -6.64 4.21
CA MET A 295 3.78 -7.52 4.10
C MET A 295 4.15 -9.00 4.23
N LEU A 296 5.18 -9.44 3.51
CA LEU A 296 5.58 -10.85 3.46
C LEU A 296 6.02 -11.37 4.83
N ASN A 297 5.35 -12.41 5.34
CA ASN A 297 5.64 -12.98 6.66
C ASN A 297 7.05 -13.57 6.71
N ALA A 298 7.53 -14.18 5.61
CA ALA A 298 8.89 -14.68 5.48
C ALA A 298 9.97 -13.60 5.68
N LEU A 299 9.64 -12.34 5.37
CA LEU A 299 10.57 -11.22 5.47
C LEU A 299 10.45 -10.45 6.78
N ARG A 300 9.48 -10.77 7.64
CA ARG A 300 9.28 -10.04 8.89
C ARG A 300 10.48 -10.09 9.85
N GLY A 301 11.30 -11.14 9.79
CA GLY A 301 12.52 -11.25 10.58
C GLY A 301 13.67 -10.34 10.12
N THR A 302 13.54 -9.67 8.98
CA THR A 302 14.57 -8.77 8.44
C THR A 302 14.64 -7.46 9.21
N GLN A 303 15.84 -6.87 9.26
CA GLN A 303 16.07 -5.57 9.92
C GLN A 303 15.33 -4.45 9.18
N ALA A 304 15.28 -4.51 7.85
CA ALA A 304 14.51 -3.59 7.04
C ALA A 304 13.02 -3.61 7.41
N ALA A 305 12.39 -4.79 7.45
CA ALA A 305 10.96 -4.90 7.79
C ALA A 305 10.65 -4.38 9.18
N GLU A 306 11.42 -4.78 10.19
CA GLU A 306 11.22 -4.32 11.57
C GLU A 306 11.33 -2.79 11.70
N THR A 307 12.36 -2.20 11.08
CA THR A 307 12.60 -0.77 11.14
C THR A 307 11.55 0.03 10.35
N ALA A 308 11.15 -0.44 9.16
CA ALA A 308 10.12 0.22 8.36
C ALA A 308 8.75 0.22 9.05
N ILE A 309 8.36 -0.91 9.65
CA ILE A 309 7.10 -1.03 10.40
C ILE A 309 7.13 -0.12 11.62
N THR A 310 8.24 -0.09 12.36
CA THR A 310 8.43 0.79 13.53
C THR A 310 8.33 2.27 13.13
N LEU A 311 9.00 2.66 12.04
CA LEU A 311 8.95 4.03 11.51
C LEU A 311 7.52 4.43 11.11
N ALA A 312 6.81 3.55 10.41
CA ALA A 312 5.46 3.80 9.97
C ALA A 312 4.48 3.90 11.15
N ALA A 313 4.54 2.96 12.09
CA ALA A 313 3.71 2.98 13.29
C ALA A 313 3.96 4.25 14.13
N GLY A 314 5.22 4.64 14.32
CA GLY A 314 5.59 5.87 15.01
C GLY A 314 5.10 7.12 14.29
N THR A 315 5.23 7.17 12.96
CA THR A 315 4.72 8.28 12.13
C THR A 315 3.21 8.42 12.26
N LEU A 316 2.47 7.31 12.11
CA LEU A 316 1.01 7.28 12.25
C LEU A 316 0.58 7.71 13.66
N ARG A 317 1.23 7.17 14.70
CA ARG A 317 0.96 7.57 16.09
C ARG A 317 1.16 9.06 16.29
N ALA A 318 2.28 9.59 15.81
CA ALA A 318 2.62 11.00 15.96
C ALA A 318 1.65 11.91 15.21
N ALA A 319 1.06 11.49 14.09
CA ALA A 319 0.06 12.28 13.37
C ALA A 319 -1.34 12.19 13.99
N LEU A 320 -1.76 10.99 14.40
CA LEU A 320 -3.12 10.68 14.85
C LEU A 320 -3.43 11.09 16.30
N HIS A 321 -2.40 11.37 17.09
CA HIS A 321 -2.54 11.72 18.51
C HIS A 321 -2.00 13.12 18.83
N ARG A 322 -1.83 13.99 17.83
CA ARG A 322 -1.57 15.41 18.12
C ARG A 322 -2.83 16.03 18.73
N ALA A 323 -2.63 16.72 19.86
CA ALA A 323 -3.65 17.53 20.51
C ALA A 323 -3.89 18.84 19.76
#